data_AF-A0A7L6A581-F1
#
_entry.id   AF-A0A7L6A581-F1
#
_cell.length_a   1.000
_cell.length_b   1.000
_cell.length_c   1.000
_cell.angle_alpha   90.00
_cell.angle_beta   90.00
_cell.angle_gamma   90.00
#
_symmetry.space_group_name_H-M   'P 1'
#
loop_
_entity.id
_entity.type
_entity.pdbx_description
1 polymer ?
#
loop_
_entity_poly.entity_id
_entity_poly.type
_entity_poly.pdbx_seq_one_letter_code
_entity_poly.pdbx_strand_id
1 'polypeptide(L)'
;MIFQTPSHLLTAGNQPLQFVIALRAVAATLIVWHHFAIYPPLAKWAAPLWGGVLDWLAQHARTTQVFFVVGGYVMARSMSGRSWNLRGFRSFFVQRYFRLGLPYVGAIAMILPIYVLARDWLPEQVVGQPPTLPQLLAHLLFLQGVLGYEQLSAGLWFVCINFQLGLVYAAILVLRDTIGQGRVDFVGLLGWPLLAFSLFHFNLDDGWDSWWFYFFPYFFLGIVIDRSVRGEAYKLEFWLCLLLFVGAMTFEWRWRLLSALVVGLLLFVVERRGWGALWPQVPLISWLGRISFSLFLVHFPVLVLVGTLWTRFDWTSPAAGVTGLLVAYGLSLLVAELFHRFVEQPAAWIYRREPRTDAEDGTLRPTAKEDFQAPVVNAR
;
A
#
# COMPACT_ATOMS: atom_id res chain seq x y z
N MET A 1 -1.16 -6.06 16.39
CA MET A 1 -0.09 -7.06 16.23
C MET A 1 -0.16 -7.62 14.82
N ILE A 2 0.46 -6.92 13.87
CA ILE A 2 0.59 -7.33 12.47
C ILE A 2 2.06 -7.09 12.15
N PHE A 3 2.75 -8.16 11.76
CA PHE A 3 4.21 -8.36 11.66
C PHE A 3 4.91 -8.66 13.00
N GLN A 4 5.25 -9.96 13.14
CA GLN A 4 5.78 -10.75 14.27
C GLN A 4 4.77 -11.17 15.36
N THR A 5 4.57 -12.49 15.47
CA THR A 5 3.79 -13.20 16.49
C THR A 5 4.73 -14.20 17.20
N PRO A 6 4.72 -14.28 18.54
CA PRO A 6 5.56 -15.21 19.32
C PRO A 6 5.14 -16.68 19.14
N SER A 7 6.10 -17.59 19.29
CA SER A 7 6.09 -18.99 18.82
C SER A 7 5.27 -20.01 19.63
N HIS A 8 4.43 -19.62 20.59
CA HIS A 8 3.74 -20.60 21.44
C HIS A 8 2.23 -20.42 21.61
N LEU A 9 1.56 -19.64 20.76
CA LEU A 9 0.09 -19.51 20.76
C LEU A 9 -0.46 -19.45 19.32
N LEU A 10 -0.38 -20.56 18.59
CA LEU A 10 -0.91 -20.69 17.22
C LEU A 10 -2.12 -21.62 17.20
N THR A 11 -3.32 -21.05 17.22
CA THR A 11 -4.50 -21.68 16.64
C THR A 11 -4.49 -21.46 15.12
N ALA A 12 -4.90 -22.48 14.37
CA ALA A 12 -4.86 -22.53 12.91
C ALA A 12 -5.66 -21.39 12.27
N GLY A 13 -4.99 -20.34 11.75
CA GLY A 13 -5.69 -19.25 11.06
C GLY A 13 -4.89 -18.02 10.65
N ASN A 14 -3.65 -17.83 11.12
CA ASN A 14 -2.90 -16.59 10.91
C ASN A 14 -1.49 -16.81 10.34
N GLN A 15 -1.41 -17.52 9.22
CA GLN A 15 -0.18 -17.65 8.43
C GLN A 15 0.13 -16.31 7.72
N PRO A 16 1.40 -15.86 7.67
CA PRO A 16 1.79 -14.71 6.84
C PRO A 16 1.41 -14.94 5.37
N LEU A 17 0.89 -13.90 4.70
CA LEU A 17 0.52 -13.96 3.28
C LEU A 17 1.79 -13.96 2.42
N GLN A 18 2.46 -15.11 2.31
CA GLN A 18 3.77 -15.23 1.68
C GLN A 18 3.77 -14.79 0.21
N PHE A 19 2.72 -15.15 -0.54
CA PHE A 19 2.58 -14.68 -1.92
C PHE A 19 2.44 -13.15 -2.01
N VAL A 20 1.67 -12.53 -1.12
CA VAL A 20 1.53 -11.06 -1.06
C VAL A 20 2.86 -10.39 -0.74
N ILE A 21 3.67 -10.96 0.16
CA ILE A 21 5.01 -10.47 0.47
C ILE A 21 5.90 -10.56 -0.78
N ALA A 22 5.85 -11.66 -1.52
CA ALA A 22 6.58 -11.83 -2.76
C ALA A 22 6.18 -10.82 -3.85
N LEU A 23 4.88 -10.60 -4.05
CA LEU A 23 4.37 -9.59 -4.98
C LEU A 23 4.90 -8.19 -4.62
N ARG A 24 4.88 -7.83 -3.34
CA ARG A 24 5.41 -6.54 -2.86
C ARG A 24 6.91 -6.42 -3.07
N ALA A 25 7.67 -7.49 -2.85
CA ALA A 25 9.12 -7.52 -3.08
C ALA A 25 9.49 -7.26 -4.55
N VAL A 26 8.82 -7.97 -5.47
CA VAL A 26 9.02 -7.83 -6.91
C VAL A 26 8.58 -6.45 -7.38
N ALA A 27 7.38 -6.01 -6.98
CA ALA A 27 6.87 -4.70 -7.35
C ALA A 27 7.75 -3.56 -6.84
N ALA A 28 8.25 -3.64 -5.61
CA ALA A 28 9.13 -2.63 -5.03
C ALA A 28 10.48 -2.56 -5.76
N THR A 29 11.02 -3.71 -6.17
CA THR A 29 12.26 -3.73 -6.94
C THR A 29 12.06 -3.10 -8.32
N LEU A 30 10.99 -3.47 -9.03
CA LEU A 30 10.70 -2.94 -10.36
C LEU A 30 10.41 -1.44 -10.35
N ILE A 31 9.65 -0.92 -9.38
CA ILE A 31 9.33 0.51 -9.32
C ILE A 31 10.55 1.37 -8.97
N VAL A 32 11.49 0.85 -8.16
CA VAL A 32 12.76 1.54 -7.89
C VAL A 32 13.54 1.70 -9.19
N TRP A 33 13.67 0.62 -9.97
CA TRP A 33 14.36 0.65 -11.25
C TRP A 33 13.64 1.49 -12.31
N HIS A 34 12.30 1.53 -12.29
CA HIS A 34 11.52 2.47 -13.10
C HIS A 34 11.88 3.92 -12.78
N HIS A 35 11.89 4.32 -11.51
CA HIS A 35 12.29 5.68 -11.12
C HIS A 35 13.75 5.97 -11.49
N PHE A 36 14.64 5.00 -11.30
CA PHE A 36 16.05 5.15 -11.66
C PHE A 36 16.23 5.37 -13.17
N ALA A 37 15.38 4.77 -14.00
CA ALA A 37 15.42 4.93 -15.45
C ALA A 37 14.89 6.28 -15.93
N ILE A 38 13.90 6.87 -15.25
CA ILE A 38 13.29 8.15 -15.66
C ILE A 38 14.00 9.38 -15.12
N TYR A 39 14.70 9.27 -13.99
CA TYR A 39 15.36 10.42 -13.35
C TYR A 39 16.85 10.52 -13.75
N PRO A 40 17.27 11.62 -14.40
CA PRO A 40 18.68 11.87 -14.72
C PRO A 40 19.50 12.26 -13.47
N PRO A 41 20.85 12.31 -13.54
CA PRO A 41 21.70 12.13 -14.71
C PRO A 41 22.21 10.70 -14.92
N LEU A 42 22.17 9.85 -13.89
CA LEU A 42 22.78 8.52 -13.93
C LEU A 42 22.24 7.66 -15.08
N ALA A 43 20.92 7.65 -15.31
CA ALA A 43 20.32 6.94 -16.44
C ALA A 43 20.80 7.45 -17.80
N LYS A 44 20.99 8.77 -17.94
CA LYS A 44 21.49 9.37 -19.19
C LYS A 44 22.92 8.94 -19.48
N TRP A 45 23.78 8.91 -18.47
CA TRP A 45 25.15 8.43 -18.63
C TRP A 45 25.20 6.93 -18.86
N ALA A 46 24.34 6.14 -18.21
CA ALA A 46 24.27 4.70 -18.41
C ALA A 46 23.68 4.27 -19.77
N ALA A 47 22.94 5.15 -20.45
CA ALA A 47 22.21 4.85 -21.68
C ALA A 47 23.04 4.18 -22.80
N PRO A 48 24.32 4.51 -23.06
CA PRO A 48 25.12 3.83 -24.07
C PRO A 48 25.36 2.34 -23.78
N LEU A 49 25.30 1.91 -22.52
CA LEU A 49 25.50 0.51 -22.11
C LEU A 49 24.18 -0.19 -21.78
N TRP A 50 23.25 0.51 -21.13
CA TRP A 50 22.01 -0.05 -20.58
C TRP A 50 20.73 0.54 -21.20
N GLY A 51 20.83 1.35 -22.26
CA GLY A 51 19.73 2.13 -22.84
C GLY A 51 18.47 1.32 -23.10
N GLY A 52 18.56 0.19 -23.83
CA GLY A 52 17.39 -0.63 -24.10
C GLY A 52 16.69 -1.19 -22.85
N VAL A 53 17.45 -1.51 -21.80
CA VAL A 53 16.88 -1.95 -20.51
C VAL A 53 16.24 -0.78 -19.77
N LEU A 54 16.90 0.38 -19.74
CA LEU A 54 16.39 1.59 -19.09
C LEU A 54 15.14 2.11 -19.78
N ASP A 55 15.08 2.10 -21.11
CA ASP A 55 13.90 2.49 -21.88
C ASP A 55 12.72 1.57 -21.58
N TRP A 56 12.96 0.27 -21.51
CA TRP A 56 11.93 -0.69 -21.12
C TRP A 56 11.42 -0.44 -19.70
N LEU A 57 12.32 -0.22 -18.74
CA LEU A 57 11.97 0.09 -17.35
C LEU A 57 11.18 1.39 -17.24
N ALA A 58 11.62 2.45 -17.93
CA ALA A 58 10.96 3.75 -17.97
C ALA A 58 9.52 3.65 -18.50
N GLN A 59 9.29 2.81 -19.52
CA GLN A 59 7.97 2.71 -20.16
C GLN A 59 7.03 1.69 -19.46
N HIS A 60 7.56 0.56 -18.99
CA HIS A 60 6.74 -0.61 -18.63
C HIS A 60 6.80 -1.00 -17.15
N ALA A 61 7.83 -0.58 -16.39
CA ALA A 61 8.04 -1.04 -15.01
C ALA A 61 7.32 -0.22 -13.93
N ARG A 62 6.28 0.55 -14.31
CA ARG A 62 5.41 1.24 -13.34
C ARG A 62 4.46 0.24 -12.67
N THR A 63 4.87 -0.31 -11.53
CA THR A 63 4.14 -1.38 -10.82
C THR A 63 3.20 -0.88 -9.72
N THR A 64 2.81 0.40 -9.70
CA THR A 64 1.99 0.97 -8.62
C THR A 64 0.63 0.29 -8.46
N GLN A 65 0.10 -0.27 -9.55
CA GLN A 65 -1.13 -1.05 -9.59
C GLN A 65 -1.05 -2.30 -8.73
N VAL A 66 0.13 -2.95 -8.65
CA VAL A 66 0.34 -4.10 -7.76
C VAL A 66 0.03 -3.72 -6.32
N PHE A 67 0.55 -2.57 -5.88
CA PHE A 67 0.36 -2.10 -4.50
C PHE A 67 -1.07 -1.66 -4.20
N PHE A 68 -1.80 -1.11 -5.18
CA PHE A 68 -3.22 -0.79 -4.99
C PHE A 68 -4.08 -2.06 -4.87
N VAL A 69 -3.91 -3.03 -5.77
CA VAL A 69 -4.65 -4.31 -5.74
C VAL A 69 -4.34 -5.07 -4.44
N VAL A 70 -3.06 -5.24 -4.12
CA VAL A 70 -2.63 -5.89 -2.87
C VAL A 70 -3.11 -5.12 -1.65
N GLY A 71 -3.06 -3.79 -1.69
CA GLY A 71 -3.53 -2.92 -0.61
C GLY A 71 -5.01 -3.13 -0.31
N GLY A 72 -5.85 -3.14 -1.35
CA GLY A 72 -7.28 -3.42 -1.23
C GLY A 72 -7.57 -4.81 -0.69
N TYR A 73 -6.87 -5.83 -1.20
CA TYR A 73 -6.99 -7.21 -0.74
C TYR A 73 -6.63 -7.38 0.73
N VAL A 74 -5.48 -6.86 1.16
CA VAL A 74 -5.02 -6.95 2.56
C VAL A 74 -5.93 -6.15 3.50
N MET A 75 -6.42 -4.98 3.06
CA MET A 75 -7.35 -4.18 3.86
C MET A 75 -8.69 -4.88 4.02
N ALA A 76 -9.27 -5.38 2.93
CA ALA A 76 -10.49 -6.20 3.00
C ALA A 76 -10.30 -7.38 3.95
N ARG A 77 -9.21 -8.14 3.77
CA ARG A 77 -8.96 -9.34 4.57
C ARG A 77 -8.85 -9.05 6.07
N SER A 78 -8.24 -7.93 6.43
CA SER A 78 -7.99 -7.57 7.84
C SER A 78 -9.15 -6.86 8.53
N MET A 79 -10.06 -6.23 7.77
CA MET A 79 -11.09 -5.34 8.30
C MET A 79 -12.51 -5.89 8.13
N SER A 80 -12.77 -6.74 7.12
CA SER A 80 -14.12 -7.16 6.75
C SER A 80 -14.83 -8.01 7.81
N GLY A 81 -14.08 -8.79 8.60
CA GLY A 81 -14.62 -9.64 9.68
C GLY A 81 -14.80 -8.93 11.03
N ARG A 82 -14.58 -7.61 11.11
CA ARG A 82 -14.74 -6.82 12.33
C ARG A 82 -15.97 -5.93 12.22
N SER A 83 -16.55 -5.55 13.35
CA SER A 83 -17.57 -4.51 13.42
C SER A 83 -16.92 -3.12 13.47
N TRP A 84 -17.53 -2.17 12.76
CA TRP A 84 -17.05 -0.81 12.59
C TRP A 84 -18.07 0.20 13.07
N ASN A 85 -17.60 1.19 13.82
CA ASN A 85 -18.37 2.35 14.23
C ASN A 85 -17.48 3.58 14.14
N LEU A 86 -18.00 4.76 14.51
CA LEU A 86 -17.24 6.00 14.42
C LEU A 86 -15.98 6.00 15.31
N ARG A 87 -16.02 5.33 16.47
CA ARG A 87 -14.84 5.17 17.36
C ARG A 87 -13.77 4.30 16.68
N GLY A 88 -14.16 3.17 16.09
CA GLY A 88 -13.28 2.29 15.33
C GLY A 88 -12.66 2.99 14.11
N PHE A 89 -13.44 3.82 13.41
CA PHE A 89 -12.95 4.65 12.30
C PHE A 89 -11.89 5.66 12.75
N ARG A 90 -12.14 6.39 13.84
CA ARG A 90 -11.18 7.35 14.41
C ARG A 90 -9.89 6.66 14.84
N SER A 91 -10.00 5.53 15.53
CA SER A 91 -8.85 4.69 15.90
C SER A 91 -8.05 4.25 14.67
N PHE A 92 -8.73 3.80 13.62
CA PHE A 92 -8.10 3.41 12.36
C PHE A 92 -7.38 4.58 11.67
N PHE A 93 -8.01 5.76 11.61
CA PHE A 93 -7.41 6.96 11.03
C PHE A 93 -6.08 7.29 11.72
N VAL A 94 -6.09 7.38 13.06
CA VAL A 94 -4.91 7.71 13.86
C VAL A 94 -3.83 6.64 13.70
N GLN A 95 -4.20 5.36 13.83
CA GLN A 95 -3.28 4.24 13.65
C GLN A 95 -2.60 4.28 12.28
N ARG A 96 -3.39 4.52 11.23
CA ARG A 96 -2.90 4.56 9.86
C ARG A 96 -2.00 5.77 9.63
N TYR A 97 -2.32 6.92 10.21
CA TYR A 97 -1.48 8.12 10.13
C TYR A 97 -0.13 7.88 10.80
N PHE A 98 -0.08 7.31 12.00
CA PHE A 98 1.22 6.98 12.61
C PHE A 98 1.99 5.96 11.78
N ARG A 99 1.34 4.90 11.29
CA ARG A 99 2.00 3.84 10.53
C ARG A 99 2.54 4.29 9.17
N LEU A 100 1.81 5.15 8.45
CA LEU A 100 2.18 5.59 7.10
C LEU A 100 2.77 7.00 7.08
N GLY A 101 2.14 7.92 7.81
CA GLY A 101 2.52 9.33 7.92
C GLY A 101 3.85 9.56 8.60
N LEU A 102 4.15 8.89 9.72
CA LEU A 102 5.43 9.14 10.39
C LEU A 102 6.65 8.72 9.52
N PRO A 103 6.66 7.54 8.87
CA PRO A 103 7.71 7.20 7.90
C PRO A 103 7.70 8.13 6.68
N TYR A 104 6.53 8.57 6.21
CA TYR A 104 6.43 9.54 5.14
C TYR A 104 7.09 10.89 5.49
N VAL A 105 6.85 11.42 6.70
CA VAL A 105 7.52 12.63 7.20
C VAL A 105 9.02 12.39 7.34
N GLY A 106 9.45 11.21 7.81
CA GLY A 106 10.87 10.85 7.86
C GLY A 106 11.55 10.89 6.49
N ALA A 107 10.87 10.46 5.44
CA ALA A 107 11.38 10.54 4.06
C ALA A 107 11.47 11.99 3.56
N ILE A 108 10.50 12.84 3.93
CA ILE A 108 10.56 14.28 3.66
C ILE A 108 11.75 14.91 4.39
N ALA A 109 11.92 14.63 5.68
CA ALA A 109 13.04 15.13 6.46
C ALA A 109 14.40 14.71 5.87
N MET A 110 14.47 13.53 5.24
CA MET A 110 15.67 13.05 4.55
C MET A 110 15.93 13.78 3.22
N ILE A 111 14.91 13.99 2.37
CA ILE A 111 15.11 14.60 1.05
C ILE A 111 15.42 16.10 1.12
N LEU A 112 14.85 16.83 2.08
CA LEU A 112 15.04 18.29 2.20
C LEU A 112 16.52 18.73 2.24
N PRO A 113 17.38 18.22 3.12
CA PRO A 113 18.81 18.57 3.11
C PRO A 113 19.52 18.06 1.84
N ILE A 114 19.11 16.92 1.29
CA ILE A 114 19.68 16.39 0.05
C ILE A 114 19.41 17.36 -1.11
N TYR A 115 18.21 17.95 -1.20
CA TYR A 115 17.91 18.96 -2.22
C TYR A 115 18.74 20.23 -2.07
N VAL A 116 19.02 20.67 -0.85
CA VAL A 116 19.93 21.81 -0.63
C VAL A 116 21.33 21.51 -1.18
N LEU A 117 21.83 20.29 -0.96
CA LEU A 117 23.13 19.86 -1.50
C LEU A 117 23.10 19.63 -3.02
N ALA A 118 21.97 19.19 -3.57
CA ALA A 118 21.83 18.76 -4.95
C ALA A 118 21.56 19.91 -5.93
N ARG A 119 21.02 21.03 -5.45
CA ARG A 119 20.46 22.10 -6.29
C ARG A 119 21.46 22.69 -7.30
N ASP A 120 22.73 22.78 -6.92
CA ASP A 120 23.78 23.33 -7.80
C ASP A 120 24.39 22.27 -8.73
N TRP A 121 24.04 21.00 -8.57
CA TRP A 121 24.66 19.86 -9.26
C TRP A 121 23.69 19.07 -10.13
N LEU A 122 22.39 19.17 -9.89
CA LEU A 122 21.36 18.39 -10.58
C LEU A 122 20.38 19.31 -11.33
N PRO A 123 19.78 18.82 -12.44
CA PRO A 123 18.80 19.60 -13.19
C PRO A 123 17.53 19.85 -12.37
N GLU A 124 16.87 20.99 -12.63
CA GLU A 124 15.65 21.42 -11.93
C GLU A 124 14.55 20.36 -11.92
N GLN A 125 14.39 19.60 -13.01
CA GLN A 125 13.42 18.50 -13.11
C GLN A 125 13.57 17.39 -12.05
N VAL A 126 14.72 17.30 -11.37
CA VAL A 126 15.00 16.30 -10.32
C VAL A 126 14.82 16.92 -8.93
N VAL A 127 15.28 18.15 -8.73
CA VAL A 127 15.29 18.81 -7.40
C VAL A 127 14.05 19.67 -7.14
N GLY A 128 13.31 20.02 -8.20
CA GLY A 128 12.14 20.88 -8.15
C GLY A 128 12.43 22.28 -7.62
N GLN A 129 11.34 23.02 -7.42
CA GLN A 129 11.39 24.33 -6.78
C GLN A 129 11.65 24.21 -5.27
N PRO A 130 12.23 25.25 -4.62
CA PRO A 130 12.38 25.27 -3.17
C PRO A 130 11.04 25.06 -2.45
N PRO A 131 10.96 24.09 -1.50
CA PRO A 131 9.72 23.78 -0.84
C PRO A 131 9.24 24.94 0.02
N THR A 132 7.97 25.29 -0.11
CA THR A 132 7.32 26.35 0.68
C THR A 132 6.67 25.78 1.94
N LEU A 133 6.47 26.61 2.97
CA LEU A 133 5.77 26.18 4.18
C LEU A 133 4.35 25.64 3.90
N PRO A 134 3.51 26.31 3.07
CA PRO A 134 2.21 25.76 2.69
C PRO A 134 2.29 24.39 2.01
N GLN A 135 3.27 24.18 1.12
CA GLN A 135 3.50 22.87 0.49
C GLN A 135 3.87 21.80 1.52
N LEU A 136 4.75 22.12 2.48
CA LEU A 136 5.12 21.18 3.55
C LEU A 136 3.91 20.82 4.42
N LEU A 137 3.09 21.80 4.80
CA LEU A 137 1.85 21.56 5.55
C LEU A 137 0.87 20.69 4.73
N ALA A 138 0.74 20.94 3.43
CA ALA A 138 -0.07 20.11 2.55
C ALA A 138 0.44 18.66 2.50
N HIS A 139 1.75 18.44 2.48
CA HIS A 139 2.35 17.10 2.57
C HIS A 139 2.05 16.42 3.90
N LEU A 140 2.12 17.14 5.03
CA LEU A 140 1.82 16.58 6.36
C LEU A 140 0.37 16.09 6.48
N LEU A 141 -0.55 16.69 5.71
CA LEU A 141 -1.96 16.34 5.66
C LEU A 141 -2.33 15.40 4.51
N PHE A 142 -1.36 14.99 3.68
CA PHE A 142 -1.57 14.21 2.44
C PHE A 142 -2.47 14.91 1.40
N LEU A 143 -2.45 16.24 1.37
CA LEU A 143 -3.29 17.09 0.51
C LEU A 143 -2.53 17.74 -0.65
N GLN A 144 -1.22 17.51 -0.78
CA GLN A 144 -0.38 18.23 -1.74
C GLN A 144 -0.86 18.10 -3.19
N GLY A 145 -1.24 16.90 -3.65
CA GLY A 145 -1.71 16.70 -5.02
C GLY A 145 -3.07 17.36 -5.25
N VAL A 146 -3.96 17.26 -4.28
CA VAL A 146 -5.30 17.90 -4.32
C VAL A 146 -5.20 19.42 -4.38
N LEU A 147 -4.21 19.99 -3.71
CA LEU A 147 -3.95 21.44 -3.69
C LEU A 147 -3.03 21.91 -4.84
N GLY A 148 -2.63 21.02 -5.74
CA GLY A 148 -1.80 21.36 -6.91
C GLY A 148 -0.32 21.60 -6.61
N TYR A 149 0.18 21.16 -5.45
CA TYR A 149 1.60 21.23 -5.13
C TYR A 149 2.38 20.04 -5.69
N GLU A 150 3.61 20.30 -6.13
CA GLU A 150 4.55 19.29 -6.59
C GLU A 150 4.90 18.28 -5.49
N GLN A 151 5.15 17.03 -5.91
CA GLN A 151 5.56 15.96 -5.01
C GLN A 151 7.03 16.10 -4.65
N LEU A 152 7.36 16.11 -3.35
CA LEU A 152 8.76 16.21 -2.91
C LEU A 152 9.60 14.96 -3.16
N SER A 153 8.98 13.83 -3.48
CA SER A 153 9.69 12.59 -3.85
C SER A 153 8.76 11.69 -4.67
N ALA A 154 9.33 10.90 -5.57
CA ALA A 154 8.63 10.10 -6.58
C ALA A 154 7.53 9.16 -6.01
N GLY A 155 7.69 8.70 -4.76
CA GLY A 155 6.74 7.78 -4.12
C GLY A 155 5.63 8.45 -3.30
N LEU A 156 5.71 9.74 -2.96
CA LEU A 156 4.85 10.33 -1.92
C LEU A 156 3.37 10.36 -2.28
N TRP A 157 3.04 10.67 -3.54
CA TRP A 157 1.66 10.69 -4.03
C TRP A 157 0.92 9.37 -3.77
N PHE A 158 1.61 8.23 -3.96
CA PHE A 158 1.00 6.92 -3.79
C PHE A 158 0.54 6.71 -2.34
N VAL A 159 1.33 7.17 -1.36
CA VAL A 159 0.98 7.06 0.06
C VAL A 159 -0.29 7.86 0.36
N CYS A 160 -0.42 9.06 -0.22
CA CYS A 160 -1.61 9.89 -0.08
C CYS A 160 -2.85 9.18 -0.61
N ILE A 161 -2.78 8.67 -1.85
CA ILE A 161 -3.89 7.96 -2.47
C ILE A 161 -4.24 6.69 -1.67
N ASN A 162 -3.24 5.93 -1.23
CA ASN A 162 -3.46 4.72 -0.43
C ASN A 162 -4.05 5.05 0.96
N PHE A 163 -3.72 6.21 1.52
CA PHE A 163 -4.35 6.73 2.74
C PHE A 163 -5.83 7.05 2.49
N GLN A 164 -6.13 7.84 1.46
CA GLN A 164 -7.50 8.21 1.06
C GLN A 164 -8.38 6.97 0.80
N LEU A 165 -7.93 6.04 -0.05
CA LEU A 165 -8.65 4.79 -0.36
C LEU A 165 -8.96 3.98 0.90
N GLY A 166 -8.00 3.92 1.82
CA GLY A 166 -8.17 3.22 3.07
C GLY A 166 -9.24 3.83 3.98
N LEU A 167 -9.32 5.16 4.03
CA LEU A 167 -10.37 5.87 4.76
C LEU A 167 -11.74 5.68 4.11
N VAL A 168 -11.83 5.75 2.78
CA VAL A 168 -13.08 5.51 2.05
C VAL A 168 -13.61 4.11 2.36
N TYR A 169 -12.75 3.09 2.31
CA TYR A 169 -13.15 1.73 2.63
C TYR A 169 -13.61 1.59 4.10
N ALA A 170 -12.88 2.18 5.04
CA ALA A 170 -13.28 2.17 6.45
C ALA A 170 -14.65 2.87 6.65
N ALA A 171 -14.91 3.98 5.95
CA ALA A 171 -16.19 4.68 6.01
C ALA A 171 -17.34 3.82 5.45
N ILE A 172 -17.12 3.10 4.35
CA ILE A 172 -18.10 2.14 3.81
C ILE A 172 -18.41 1.04 4.84
N LEU A 173 -17.42 0.53 5.56
CA LEU A 173 -17.63 -0.46 6.63
C LEU A 173 -18.39 0.12 7.83
N VAL A 174 -18.18 1.40 8.18
CA VAL A 174 -19.00 2.06 9.21
C VAL A 174 -20.46 2.10 8.77
N LEU A 175 -20.75 2.50 7.53
CA LEU A 175 -22.13 2.51 7.01
C LEU A 175 -22.76 1.11 7.01
N ARG A 176 -21.98 0.08 6.62
CA ARG A 176 -22.40 -1.33 6.67
C ARG A 176 -22.90 -1.74 8.06
N ASP A 177 -22.20 -1.33 9.10
CA ASP A 177 -22.44 -1.82 10.46
C ASP A 177 -23.38 -0.93 11.27
N THR A 178 -23.40 0.39 11.03
CA THR A 178 -24.28 1.33 11.74
C THR A 178 -25.65 1.47 11.09
N ILE A 179 -25.69 1.69 9.77
CA ILE A 179 -26.94 1.90 9.02
C ILE A 179 -27.45 0.55 8.50
N GLY A 180 -26.56 -0.22 7.87
CA GLY A 180 -26.91 -1.51 7.29
C GLY A 180 -27.18 -2.59 8.34
N GLN A 181 -26.66 -2.41 9.57
CA GLN A 181 -26.73 -3.39 10.65
C GLN A 181 -26.32 -4.81 10.19
N GLY A 182 -25.38 -4.90 9.24
CA GLY A 182 -24.95 -6.15 8.61
C GLY A 182 -25.95 -6.80 7.64
N ARG A 183 -27.14 -6.23 7.45
CA ARG A 183 -28.18 -6.73 6.53
C ARG A 183 -28.01 -6.23 5.10
N VAL A 184 -27.37 -5.07 4.94
CA VAL A 184 -27.12 -4.44 3.64
C VAL A 184 -25.65 -4.53 3.29
N ASP A 185 -25.35 -5.04 2.09
CA ASP A 185 -23.99 -5.06 1.56
C ASP A 185 -23.58 -3.68 1.01
N PHE A 186 -23.25 -2.75 1.91
CA PHE A 186 -22.76 -1.43 1.54
C PHE A 186 -21.48 -1.44 0.70
N VAL A 187 -20.65 -2.48 0.84
CA VAL A 187 -19.43 -2.63 0.04
C VAL A 187 -19.77 -2.90 -1.42
N GLY A 188 -20.75 -3.75 -1.70
CA GLY A 188 -21.28 -3.94 -3.06
C GLY A 188 -22.08 -2.73 -3.53
N LEU A 189 -23.04 -2.26 -2.73
CA LEU A 189 -23.97 -1.18 -3.09
C LEU A 189 -23.27 0.11 -3.50
N LEU A 190 -22.21 0.51 -2.77
CA LEU A 190 -21.44 1.71 -3.09
C LEU A 190 -20.25 1.40 -4.00
N GLY A 191 -19.61 0.24 -3.82
CA GLY A 191 -18.41 -0.12 -4.55
C GLY A 191 -18.64 -0.33 -6.05
N TRP A 192 -19.74 -0.98 -6.45
CA TRP A 192 -20.00 -1.25 -7.87
C TRP A 192 -20.28 0.01 -8.70
N PRO A 193 -21.16 0.93 -8.28
CA PRO A 193 -21.33 2.21 -8.99
C PRO A 193 -20.05 3.04 -9.01
N LEU A 194 -19.30 3.10 -7.90
CA LEU A 194 -18.03 3.82 -7.84
C LEU A 194 -16.97 3.20 -8.76
N LEU A 195 -16.92 1.86 -8.86
CA LEU A 195 -16.03 1.16 -9.78
C LEU A 195 -16.35 1.55 -11.23
N ALA A 196 -17.62 1.43 -11.63
CA ALA A 196 -18.05 1.77 -12.98
C ALA A 196 -17.77 3.25 -13.30
N PHE A 197 -18.19 4.17 -12.42
CA PHE A 197 -17.98 5.60 -12.65
C PHE A 197 -16.49 5.96 -12.66
N SER A 198 -15.69 5.33 -11.81
CA SER A 198 -14.24 5.51 -11.87
C SER A 198 -13.64 5.00 -13.18
N LEU A 199 -13.98 3.79 -13.62
CA LEU A 199 -13.43 3.20 -14.84
C LEU A 199 -13.81 3.97 -16.11
N PHE A 200 -15.02 4.51 -16.19
CA PHE A 200 -15.56 5.12 -17.41
C PHE A 200 -15.65 6.65 -17.35
N HIS A 201 -15.20 7.29 -16.27
CA HIS A 201 -15.14 8.75 -16.16
C HIS A 201 -13.82 9.22 -15.54
N PHE A 202 -13.60 8.95 -14.25
CA PHE A 202 -12.44 9.52 -13.54
C PHE A 202 -11.09 8.99 -14.03
N ASN A 203 -10.99 7.70 -14.35
CA ASN A 203 -9.75 7.07 -14.78
C ASN A 203 -9.39 7.37 -16.25
N LEU A 204 -10.26 8.06 -17.00
CA LEU A 204 -9.97 8.53 -18.36
C LEU A 204 -9.25 9.87 -18.38
N ASP A 205 -9.43 10.69 -17.35
CA ASP A 205 -8.88 12.03 -17.27
C ASP A 205 -7.77 12.08 -16.20
N ASP A 206 -6.54 12.31 -16.66
CA ASP A 206 -5.37 12.41 -15.79
C ASP A 206 -5.44 13.61 -14.82
N GLY A 207 -6.34 14.58 -15.03
CA GLY A 207 -6.63 15.63 -14.05
C GLY A 207 -7.14 15.11 -12.70
N TRP A 208 -7.59 13.85 -12.64
CA TRP A 208 -8.03 13.20 -11.40
C TRP A 208 -6.94 12.36 -10.73
N ASP A 209 -5.70 12.32 -11.24
CA ASP A 209 -4.62 11.47 -10.72
C ASP A 209 -4.09 11.85 -9.32
N SER A 210 -4.62 12.92 -8.75
CA SER A 210 -4.41 13.33 -7.36
C SER A 210 -5.50 12.85 -6.39
N TRP A 211 -6.55 12.22 -6.92
CA TRP A 211 -7.72 11.78 -6.16
C TRP A 211 -7.86 10.26 -6.11
N TRP A 212 -8.33 9.74 -4.99
CA TRP A 212 -8.61 8.32 -4.83
C TRP A 212 -9.62 7.77 -5.85
N PHE A 213 -10.53 8.60 -6.36
CA PHE A 213 -11.50 8.20 -7.38
C PHE A 213 -10.82 7.60 -8.60
N TYR A 214 -9.71 8.19 -9.07
CA TYR A 214 -8.96 7.69 -10.23
C TYR A 214 -8.37 6.29 -10.00
N PHE A 215 -7.95 5.97 -8.77
CA PHE A 215 -7.29 4.70 -8.42
C PHE A 215 -8.21 3.69 -7.73
N PHE A 216 -9.45 4.06 -7.46
CA PHE A 216 -10.45 3.20 -6.84
C PHE A 216 -10.59 1.82 -7.52
N PRO A 217 -10.56 1.67 -8.86
CA PRO A 217 -10.78 0.38 -9.52
C PRO A 217 -9.73 -0.65 -9.12
N TYR A 218 -8.46 -0.23 -9.03
CA TYR A 218 -7.35 -1.09 -8.65
C TYR A 218 -7.50 -1.59 -7.21
N PHE A 219 -7.86 -0.69 -6.30
CA PHE A 219 -8.05 -1.03 -4.89
C PHE A 219 -9.30 -1.88 -4.66
N PHE A 220 -10.40 -1.54 -5.33
CA PHE A 220 -11.65 -2.28 -5.23
C PHE A 220 -11.55 -3.69 -5.82
N LEU A 221 -10.77 -3.89 -6.90
CA LEU A 221 -10.44 -5.23 -7.41
C LEU A 221 -9.85 -6.11 -6.29
N GLY A 222 -8.95 -5.57 -5.45
CA GLY A 222 -8.43 -6.27 -4.28
C GLY A 222 -9.52 -6.67 -3.27
N ILE A 223 -10.48 -5.77 -3.00
CA ILE A 223 -11.62 -6.04 -2.11
C ILE A 223 -12.49 -7.17 -2.68
N VAL A 224 -12.80 -7.12 -3.98
CA VAL A 224 -13.58 -8.14 -4.68
C VAL A 224 -12.88 -9.49 -4.62
N ILE A 225 -11.54 -9.54 -4.75
CA ILE A 225 -10.78 -10.78 -4.62
C ILE A 225 -10.94 -11.39 -3.21
N ASP A 226 -10.81 -10.62 -2.13
CA ASP A 226 -11.02 -11.14 -0.77
C ASP A 226 -12.44 -11.70 -0.58
N ARG A 227 -13.47 -10.99 -1.06
CA ARG A 227 -14.87 -11.45 -1.03
C ARG A 227 -15.06 -12.77 -1.77
N SER A 228 -14.51 -12.85 -2.98
CA SER A 228 -14.62 -14.02 -3.87
C SER A 228 -13.85 -15.25 -3.35
N VAL A 229 -12.76 -15.03 -2.61
CA VAL A 229 -12.00 -16.11 -1.95
C VAL A 229 -12.76 -16.63 -0.73
N ARG A 230 -13.43 -15.77 0.04
CA ARG A 230 -14.15 -16.15 1.27
C ARG A 230 -15.45 -16.90 1.06
N GLY A 231 -16.14 -16.69 -0.06
CA GLY A 231 -17.45 -17.31 -0.29
C GLY A 231 -17.76 -17.55 -1.75
N GLU A 232 -18.28 -18.74 -2.06
CA GLU A 232 -18.71 -19.11 -3.42
C GLU A 232 -19.78 -18.17 -3.99
N ALA A 233 -20.66 -17.63 -3.12
CA ALA A 233 -21.69 -16.68 -3.51
C ALA A 233 -21.14 -15.41 -4.19
N TYR A 234 -19.91 -15.02 -3.86
CA TYR A 234 -19.26 -13.82 -4.38
C TYR A 234 -18.33 -14.12 -5.56
N LYS A 235 -18.22 -15.38 -6.02
CA LYS A 235 -17.36 -15.72 -7.15
C LYS A 235 -17.73 -14.97 -8.43
N LEU A 236 -19.02 -14.71 -8.63
CA LEU A 236 -19.50 -13.94 -9.77
C LEU A 236 -18.98 -12.49 -9.75
N GLU A 237 -18.74 -11.92 -8.57
CA GLU A 237 -18.19 -10.57 -8.42
C GLU A 237 -16.82 -10.44 -9.08
N PHE A 238 -15.93 -11.42 -8.92
CA PHE A 238 -14.64 -11.38 -9.58
C PHE A 238 -14.78 -11.32 -11.12
N TRP A 239 -15.65 -12.15 -11.70
CA TRP A 239 -15.87 -12.18 -13.14
C TRP A 239 -16.56 -10.92 -13.67
N LEU A 240 -17.49 -10.35 -12.91
CA LEU A 240 -18.10 -9.05 -13.23
C LEU A 240 -17.08 -7.92 -13.16
N CYS A 241 -16.21 -7.91 -12.15
CA CYS A 241 -15.13 -6.93 -12.03
C CYS A 241 -14.17 -7.04 -13.23
N LEU A 242 -13.77 -8.27 -13.59
CA LEU A 242 -12.95 -8.56 -14.76
C LEU A 242 -13.62 -8.08 -16.06
N LEU A 243 -14.93 -8.35 -16.23
CA LEU A 243 -15.69 -7.87 -17.39
C LEU A 243 -15.68 -6.33 -17.49
N LEU A 244 -15.85 -5.62 -16.36
CA LEU A 244 -15.80 -4.15 -16.34
C LEU A 244 -14.40 -3.62 -16.69
N PHE A 245 -13.33 -4.25 -16.19
CA PHE A 245 -11.96 -3.89 -16.56
C PHE A 245 -11.70 -4.10 -18.07
N VAL A 246 -12.14 -5.23 -18.62
CA VAL A 246 -12.03 -5.51 -20.05
C VAL A 246 -12.86 -4.50 -20.85
N GLY A 247 -14.11 -4.25 -20.47
CA GLY A 247 -14.98 -3.26 -21.09
C GLY A 247 -14.37 -1.86 -21.09
N ALA A 248 -13.76 -1.47 -19.97
CA ALA A 248 -13.06 -0.20 -19.82
C ALA A 248 -11.84 -0.10 -20.75
N MET A 249 -11.05 -1.17 -20.88
CA MET A 249 -9.90 -1.21 -21.81
C MET A 249 -10.32 -1.25 -23.28
N THR A 250 -11.44 -1.89 -23.61
CA THR A 250 -11.99 -1.88 -24.98
C THR A 250 -12.62 -0.54 -25.35
N PHE A 251 -13.14 0.19 -24.37
CA PHE A 251 -13.64 1.55 -24.56
C PHE A 251 -12.49 2.52 -24.81
N GLU A 252 -11.47 2.49 -23.94
CA GLU A 252 -10.24 3.25 -24.12
C GLU A 252 -9.05 2.51 -23.49
N TRP A 253 -8.03 2.26 -24.31
CA TRP A 253 -6.89 1.42 -23.93
C TRP A 253 -6.01 2.09 -22.88
N ARG A 254 -5.84 1.41 -21.74
CA ARG A 254 -5.07 1.91 -20.59
C ARG A 254 -4.20 0.80 -20.00
N TRP A 255 -2.89 0.91 -20.18
CA TRP A 255 -1.92 -0.11 -19.72
C TRP A 255 -2.00 -0.39 -18.21
N ARG A 256 -2.35 0.63 -17.43
CA ARG A 256 -2.55 0.51 -15.97
C ARG A 256 -3.66 -0.48 -15.62
N LEU A 257 -4.75 -0.51 -16.38
CA LEU A 257 -5.84 -1.47 -16.17
C LEU A 257 -5.37 -2.91 -16.43
N LEU A 258 -4.61 -3.13 -17.52
CA LEU A 258 -4.05 -4.44 -17.84
C LEU A 258 -3.12 -4.95 -16.74
N SER A 259 -2.18 -4.12 -16.26
CA SER A 259 -1.27 -4.48 -15.17
C SER A 259 -2.02 -4.88 -13.91
N ALA A 260 -3.06 -4.11 -13.52
CA ALA A 260 -3.88 -4.44 -12.37
C ALA A 260 -4.66 -5.75 -12.55
N LEU A 261 -5.17 -5.99 -13.76
CA LEU A 261 -5.94 -7.19 -14.10
C LEU A 261 -5.08 -8.46 -14.02
N VAL A 262 -3.87 -8.42 -14.57
CA VAL A 262 -2.91 -9.54 -14.51
C VAL A 262 -2.58 -9.86 -13.06
N VAL A 263 -2.26 -8.85 -12.25
CA VAL A 263 -1.97 -9.04 -10.81
C VAL A 263 -3.20 -9.56 -10.07
N GLY A 264 -4.38 -9.01 -10.35
CA GLY A 264 -5.64 -9.43 -9.74
C GLY A 264 -5.99 -10.88 -10.06
N LEU A 265 -5.80 -11.31 -11.31
CA LEU A 265 -6.01 -12.68 -11.74
C LEU A 265 -5.03 -13.65 -11.05
N LEU A 266 -3.74 -13.30 -11.02
CA LEU A 266 -2.72 -14.09 -10.33
C LEU A 266 -3.07 -14.24 -8.84
N LEU A 267 -3.39 -13.13 -8.17
CA LEU A 267 -3.76 -13.12 -6.75
C LEU A 267 -5.03 -13.93 -6.49
N PHE A 268 -6.06 -13.79 -7.32
CA PHE A 268 -7.29 -14.58 -7.23
C PHE A 268 -7.02 -16.08 -7.36
N VAL A 269 -6.29 -16.50 -8.39
CA VAL A 269 -5.99 -17.92 -8.63
C VAL A 269 -5.17 -18.52 -7.50
N VAL A 270 -4.12 -17.82 -7.05
CA VAL A 270 -3.21 -18.31 -6.00
C VAL A 270 -3.92 -18.45 -4.66
N GLU A 271 -4.74 -17.46 -4.26
CA GLU A 271 -5.47 -17.51 -2.99
C GLU A 271 -6.62 -18.51 -3.04
N ARG A 272 -7.37 -18.62 -4.15
CA ARG A 272 -8.44 -19.62 -4.31
C ARG A 272 -7.94 -21.06 -4.25
N ARG A 273 -6.73 -21.32 -4.75
CA ARG A 273 -6.11 -22.66 -4.71
C ARG A 273 -5.43 -22.96 -3.36
N GLY A 274 -5.43 -22.01 -2.42
CA GLY A 274 -4.72 -22.14 -1.15
C GLY A 274 -3.19 -22.08 -1.27
N TRP A 275 -2.67 -21.77 -2.46
CA TRP A 275 -1.23 -21.72 -2.74
C TRP A 275 -0.55 -20.50 -2.09
N GLY A 276 -1.32 -19.45 -1.75
CA GLY A 276 -0.79 -18.25 -1.11
C GLY A 276 -0.09 -18.51 0.22
N ALA A 277 -0.62 -19.44 1.03
CA ALA A 277 -0.03 -19.84 2.30
C ALA A 277 1.14 -20.83 2.14
N LEU A 278 1.10 -21.63 1.07
CA LEU A 278 2.14 -22.60 0.72
C LEU A 278 3.28 -21.98 -0.11
N TRP A 279 3.22 -20.67 -0.38
CA TRP A 279 4.18 -20.01 -1.24
C TRP A 279 5.60 -20.10 -0.64
N PRO A 280 6.63 -20.40 -1.46
CA PRO A 280 7.98 -20.60 -0.96
C PRO A 280 8.51 -19.42 -0.16
N GLN A 281 9.04 -19.70 1.03
CA GLN A 281 9.67 -18.71 1.91
C GLN A 281 11.14 -18.53 1.52
N VAL A 282 11.39 -17.82 0.42
CA VAL A 282 12.76 -17.46 0.03
C VAL A 282 13.23 -16.29 0.91
N PRO A 283 14.31 -16.44 1.71
CA PRO A 283 14.71 -15.42 2.68
C PRO A 283 14.92 -14.03 2.07
N LEU A 284 15.53 -13.96 0.89
CA LEU A 284 15.75 -12.71 0.16
C LEU A 284 14.43 -12.02 -0.23
N ILE A 285 13.45 -12.78 -0.73
CA ILE A 285 12.14 -12.25 -1.14
C ILE A 285 11.36 -11.78 0.09
N SER A 286 11.36 -12.57 1.17
CA SER A 286 10.73 -12.18 2.43
C SER A 286 11.36 -10.93 3.03
N TRP A 287 12.69 -10.81 2.95
CA TRP A 287 13.44 -9.64 3.38
C TRP A 287 13.05 -8.39 2.56
N LEU A 288 13.09 -8.48 1.22
CA LEU A 288 12.68 -7.40 0.32
C LEU A 288 11.22 -6.97 0.53
N GLY A 289 10.32 -7.93 0.70
CA GLY A 289 8.90 -7.67 0.93
C GLY A 289 8.64 -6.99 2.28
N ARG A 290 9.47 -7.28 3.30
CA ARG A 290 9.40 -6.64 4.62
C ARG A 290 9.85 -5.17 4.57
N ILE A 291 10.95 -4.88 3.87
CA ILE A 291 11.45 -3.49 3.72
C ILE A 291 10.80 -2.71 2.59
N SER A 292 9.84 -3.31 1.86
CA SER A 292 9.32 -2.78 0.60
C SER A 292 8.73 -1.37 0.72
N PHE A 293 8.11 -1.05 1.86
CA PHE A 293 7.52 0.27 2.10
C PHE A 293 8.60 1.32 2.37
N SER A 294 9.56 1.00 3.23
CA SER A 294 10.74 1.84 3.45
C SER A 294 11.53 2.07 2.16
N LEU A 295 11.78 1.02 1.37
CA LEU A 295 12.46 1.12 0.07
C LEU A 295 11.71 2.06 -0.89
N PHE A 296 10.39 1.94 -0.95
CA PHE A 296 9.55 2.82 -1.75
C PHE A 296 9.64 4.29 -1.33
N LEU A 297 9.90 4.60 -0.07
CA LEU A 297 10.05 5.98 0.40
C LEU A 297 11.45 6.56 0.17
N VAL A 298 12.50 5.75 0.39
CA VAL A 298 13.88 6.25 0.49
C VAL A 298 14.69 6.15 -0.79
N HIS A 299 14.27 5.33 -1.77
CA HIS A 299 15.08 5.11 -2.99
C HIS A 299 15.29 6.38 -3.81
N PHE A 300 14.28 7.26 -3.91
CA PHE A 300 14.42 8.50 -4.68
C PHE A 300 15.38 9.48 -4.00
N PRO A 301 15.29 9.78 -2.69
CA PRO A 301 16.32 10.56 -2.02
C PRO A 301 17.74 9.99 -2.13
N VAL A 302 17.89 8.66 -2.06
CA VAL A 302 19.18 8.01 -2.27
C VAL A 302 19.67 8.21 -3.70
N LEU A 303 18.80 8.08 -4.70
CA LEU A 303 19.12 8.35 -6.10
C LEU A 303 19.60 9.78 -6.30
N VAL A 304 18.90 10.77 -5.73
CA VAL A 304 19.28 12.19 -5.79
C VAL A 304 20.67 12.38 -5.18
N LEU A 305 20.91 11.85 -3.97
CA LEU A 305 22.20 11.96 -3.31
C LEU A 305 23.35 11.35 -4.13
N VAL A 306 23.16 10.13 -4.65
CA VAL A 306 24.18 9.47 -5.48
C VAL A 306 24.39 10.23 -6.78
N GLY A 307 23.33 10.70 -7.43
CA GLY A 307 23.42 11.55 -8.61
C GLY A 307 24.23 12.81 -8.35
N THR A 308 23.96 13.51 -7.25
CA THR A 308 24.72 14.70 -6.83
C THR A 308 26.21 14.40 -6.64
N LEU A 309 26.53 13.32 -5.93
CA LEU A 309 27.93 12.93 -5.71
C LEU A 309 28.63 12.59 -7.03
N TRP A 310 27.96 11.83 -7.91
CA TRP A 310 28.51 11.48 -9.23
C TRP A 310 28.79 12.71 -10.08
N THR A 311 27.87 13.68 -10.14
CA THR A 311 28.11 14.92 -10.86
C THR A 311 29.26 15.71 -10.24
N ARG A 312 29.32 15.78 -8.91
CA ARG A 312 30.36 16.53 -8.19
C ARG A 312 31.77 15.99 -8.40
N PHE A 313 31.92 14.66 -8.55
CA PHE A 313 33.19 14.02 -8.85
C PHE A 313 33.45 13.87 -10.35
N ASP A 314 32.58 14.42 -11.21
CA ASP A 314 32.66 14.32 -12.67
C ASP A 314 32.76 12.87 -13.20
N TRP A 315 32.05 11.95 -12.54
CA TRP A 315 32.00 10.54 -12.94
C TRP A 315 30.94 10.31 -14.01
N THR A 316 31.14 10.91 -15.18
CA THR A 316 30.13 11.03 -16.25
C THR A 316 30.25 9.98 -17.36
N SER A 317 31.25 9.11 -17.30
CA SER A 317 31.42 8.03 -18.29
C SER A 317 30.27 7.01 -18.25
N PRO A 318 30.02 6.26 -19.35
CA PRO A 318 28.93 5.28 -19.36
C PRO A 318 29.04 4.18 -18.30
N ALA A 319 30.26 3.67 -18.08
CA ALA A 319 30.54 2.69 -17.03
C ALA A 319 30.31 3.29 -15.62
N ALA A 320 30.67 4.55 -15.42
CA ALA A 320 30.38 5.26 -14.18
C ALA A 320 28.88 5.45 -13.96
N GLY A 321 28.10 5.76 -15.01
CA GLY A 321 26.64 5.84 -14.93
C GLY A 321 25.99 4.53 -14.46
N VAL A 322 26.38 3.40 -15.07
CA VAL A 322 25.91 2.06 -14.65
C VAL A 322 26.31 1.76 -13.21
N THR A 323 27.56 2.06 -12.85
CA THR A 323 28.06 1.87 -11.48
C THR A 323 27.27 2.72 -10.49
N GLY A 324 26.95 3.96 -10.83
CA GLY A 324 26.14 4.87 -10.01
C GLY A 324 24.72 4.33 -9.78
N LEU A 325 24.09 3.76 -10.80
CA LEU A 325 22.77 3.12 -10.65
C LEU A 325 22.83 1.91 -9.71
N LEU A 326 23.84 1.05 -9.86
CA LEU A 326 24.04 -0.11 -8.99
C LEU A 326 24.34 0.31 -7.54
N VAL A 327 25.17 1.32 -7.35
CA VAL A 327 25.47 1.91 -6.02
C VAL A 327 24.21 2.52 -5.41
N ALA A 328 23.43 3.30 -6.18
CA ALA A 328 22.17 3.86 -5.72
C ALA A 328 21.18 2.76 -5.31
N TYR A 329 21.13 1.63 -6.03
CA TYR A 329 20.25 0.51 -5.70
C TYR A 329 20.70 -0.18 -4.40
N GLY A 330 21.99 -0.51 -4.29
CA GLY A 330 22.56 -1.12 -3.09
C GLY A 330 22.40 -0.23 -1.84
N LEU A 331 22.65 1.07 -1.97
CA LEU A 331 22.43 2.04 -0.89
C LEU A 331 20.94 2.19 -0.57
N SER A 332 20.05 2.16 -1.56
CA SER A 332 18.60 2.23 -1.33
C SER A 332 18.13 1.05 -0.48
N LEU A 333 18.64 -0.16 -0.75
CA LEU A 333 18.35 -1.35 0.05
C LEU A 333 18.88 -1.23 1.49
N LEU A 334 20.12 -0.74 1.67
CA LEU A 334 20.71 -0.53 2.98
C LEU A 334 19.91 0.51 3.79
N VAL A 335 19.69 1.69 3.20
CA VAL A 335 18.92 2.77 3.84
C VAL A 335 17.50 2.31 4.12
N ALA A 336 16.88 1.52 3.24
CA ALA A 336 15.55 0.95 3.47
C ALA A 336 15.50 0.01 4.68
N GLU A 337 16.50 -0.85 4.89
CA GLU A 337 16.55 -1.70 6.10
C GLU A 337 16.72 -0.86 7.36
N LEU A 338 17.61 0.15 7.35
CA LEU A 338 17.80 1.05 8.49
C LEU A 338 16.52 1.85 8.77
N PHE A 339 15.92 2.43 7.74
CA PHE A 339 14.68 3.19 7.85
C PHE A 339 13.53 2.32 8.33
N HIS A 340 13.47 1.07 7.86
CA HIS A 340 12.48 0.10 8.32
C HIS A 340 12.63 -0.18 9.83
N ARG A 341 13.87 -0.40 10.29
CA ARG A 341 14.15 -0.72 11.69
C ARG A 341 13.96 0.45 12.64
N PHE A 342 14.37 1.66 12.24
CA PHE A 342 14.46 2.82 13.13
C PHE A 342 13.31 3.81 12.97
N VAL A 343 12.58 3.79 11.86
CA VAL A 343 11.47 4.72 11.59
C VAL A 343 10.16 3.97 11.42
N GLU A 344 10.08 3.07 10.43
CA GLU A 344 8.83 2.36 10.10
C GLU A 344 8.33 1.47 11.24
N GLN A 345 9.20 0.64 11.81
CA GLN A 345 8.81 -0.25 12.90
C GLN A 345 8.36 0.55 14.13
N PRO A 346 9.17 1.46 14.72
CA PRO A 346 8.76 2.24 15.89
C PRO A 346 7.44 2.99 15.71
N ALA A 347 7.22 3.58 14.53
CA ALA A 347 5.98 4.24 14.18
C ALA A 347 4.74 3.33 14.34
N ALA A 348 4.87 2.05 13.98
CA ALA A 348 3.81 1.06 14.15
C ALA A 348 3.58 0.62 15.61
N TRP A 349 4.53 0.88 16.53
CA TRP A 349 4.43 0.55 17.96
C TRP A 349 3.82 1.68 18.78
N ILE A 350 4.07 2.95 18.44
CA ILE A 350 3.60 4.12 19.19
C ILE A 350 2.10 4.05 19.47
N TYR A 351 1.30 3.68 18.46
CA TYR A 351 -0.15 3.55 18.62
C TYR A 351 -0.60 2.32 19.44
N ARG A 352 0.21 1.25 19.51
CA ARG A 352 -0.18 0.03 20.25
C ARG A 352 -0.14 0.21 21.78
N ARG A 353 0.45 1.30 22.28
CA ARG A 353 0.59 1.59 23.72
C ARG A 353 -0.60 2.33 24.32
N GLU A 354 -1.59 2.73 23.53
CA GLU A 354 -2.87 3.21 24.08
C GLU A 354 -3.60 2.01 24.70
N PRO A 355 -3.96 2.04 26.00
CA PRO A 355 -4.67 0.93 26.62
C PRO A 355 -5.98 0.70 25.88
N ARG A 356 -6.31 -0.56 25.59
CA ARG A 356 -7.70 -0.95 25.29
C ARG A 356 -8.51 -0.76 26.57
N THR A 357 -8.88 0.47 26.89
CA THR A 357 -10.01 0.75 27.78
C THR A 357 -11.25 0.44 26.97
N ASP A 358 -11.70 -0.81 27.06
CA ASP A 358 -13.08 -1.29 26.88
C ASP A 358 -13.02 -2.81 27.11
N ALA A 359 -12.73 -3.21 28.35
CA ALA A 359 -13.19 -4.48 28.86
C ALA A 359 -14.62 -4.26 29.34
N GLU A 360 -15.56 -4.96 28.69
CA GLU A 360 -16.82 -5.44 29.24
C GLU A 360 -17.56 -4.51 30.21
N ASP A 361 -18.48 -3.71 29.68
CA ASP A 361 -19.71 -3.41 30.42
C ASP A 361 -20.89 -3.65 29.48
N GLY A 362 -21.68 -4.69 29.76
CA GLY A 362 -22.84 -5.03 28.93
C GLY A 362 -23.08 -6.52 28.66
N THR A 363 -22.77 -7.43 29.58
CA THR A 363 -23.50 -8.72 29.63
C THR A 363 -23.88 -9.05 31.06
N LEU A 364 -25.16 -8.85 31.34
CA LEU A 364 -25.90 -9.34 32.50
C LEU A 364 -25.48 -10.78 32.85
N ARG A 365 -24.95 -10.96 34.07
CA ARG A 365 -24.91 -12.27 34.72
C ARG A 365 -26.35 -12.69 35.02
N PRO A 366 -26.81 -13.89 34.65
CA PRO A 366 -28.03 -14.42 35.24
C PRO A 366 -27.75 -14.73 36.72
N THR A 367 -28.51 -14.10 37.60
CA THR A 367 -28.60 -14.46 39.01
C THR A 367 -29.13 -15.89 39.11
N ALA A 368 -28.32 -16.78 39.67
CA ALA A 368 -28.80 -18.08 40.11
C ALA A 368 -29.82 -17.84 41.24
N LYS A 369 -31.09 -18.16 40.97
CA LYS A 369 -32.10 -18.32 42.02
C LYS A 369 -31.86 -19.67 42.69
N GLU A 370 -31.60 -19.61 43.99
CA GLU A 370 -31.79 -20.74 44.90
C GLU A 370 -33.28 -21.13 44.97
N ASP A 371 -33.48 -22.35 45.49
CA ASP A 371 -34.73 -23.02 45.86
C ASP A 371 -35.53 -23.76 44.77
N PHE A 372 -35.22 -25.05 44.66
CA PHE A 372 -36.26 -26.08 44.80
C PHE A 372 -35.67 -27.41 45.32
N GLN A 373 -36.03 -27.77 46.55
CA GLN A 373 -35.86 -29.11 47.11
C GLN A 373 -36.87 -30.08 46.47
N ALA A 374 -36.45 -31.31 46.18
CA ALA A 374 -37.36 -32.43 45.96
C ALA A 374 -36.78 -33.72 46.57
N PRO A 375 -37.64 -34.64 47.06
CA PRO A 375 -37.35 -35.49 48.20
C PRO A 375 -36.70 -36.84 47.87
N VAL A 376 -36.06 -37.38 48.90
CA VAL A 376 -35.58 -38.76 49.02
C VAL A 376 -36.71 -39.76 48.71
N VAL A 377 -36.44 -40.71 47.82
CA VAL A 377 -37.12 -42.01 47.81
C VAL A 377 -36.05 -43.11 47.74
N ASN A 378 -35.85 -43.76 48.89
CA ASN A 378 -35.21 -45.07 49.01
C ASN A 378 -36.20 -46.15 48.54
N ALA A 379 -35.74 -47.10 47.72
CA ALA A 379 -36.32 -48.44 47.69
C ALA A 379 -35.32 -49.47 47.12
N ARG A 380 -34.72 -50.21 48.06
CA ARG A 380 -34.27 -51.62 48.03
C ARG A 380 -33.11 -52.02 47.13
#